data_AF-A0A2T7LYF8-F1
#
_entry.id   AF-A0A2T7LYF8-F1
#
_cell.length_a   1.000
_cell.length_b   1.000
_cell.length_c   1.000
_cell.angle_alpha   90.00
_cell.angle_beta   90.00
_cell.angle_gamma   90.00
#
_symmetry.space_group_name_H-M   'P 1'
#
loop_
_entity.id
_entity.type
_entity.pdbx_description
1 polymer ?
#
loop_
_entity_poly.entity_id
_entity_poly.type
_entity_poly.pdbx_seq_one_letter_code
_entity_poly.pdbx_strand_id
1 'polypeptide(L)'
;MEEERRRADARRRGAHIWGHHVKIVDEHGLSVALIETADLTAEPWLSSDRHIDVVRMLKPPVGLRDDLAARGFICKPEMLTWLARLESDESTFLARLGNKSRQDIRRAQRQAAGSLREVVQDESVDAETLDRFLALYEERVSGMQFGVPYARRHREAVLHGPQKYFAHFAFEHDELVGGCLVLECPEEDAIRIRFSAVTESWRRSSLARTLYFSALQTARSKGYTWATLGDEPNLYGHLTQAGLFSFKVNMGFTAVPSQDFSDPTGCDEADLVLNLATLKDPCLILGYANPSDVTERALYGNLITESEIDARKFSAHFLTEMKTRPPRNLRGARD
;
A
#
# COMPACT_ATOMS: atom_id res chain seq x y z
N MET A 1 -44.87 34.57 -34.29
CA MET A 1 -43.56 35.14 -33.89
C MET A 1 -43.03 34.62 -32.56
N GLU A 2 -43.80 34.60 -31.47
CA GLU A 2 -43.31 34.14 -30.16
C GLU A 2 -43.17 32.60 -30.06
N GLU A 3 -43.99 31.87 -30.79
CA GLU A 3 -43.93 30.40 -30.91
C GLU A 3 -42.77 29.91 -31.82
N GLU A 4 -42.39 30.71 -32.82
CA GLU A 4 -41.19 30.47 -33.64
C GLU A 4 -39.90 30.77 -32.87
N ARG A 5 -39.90 31.78 -31.98
CA ARG A 5 -38.79 32.02 -31.05
C ARG A 5 -38.61 30.87 -30.06
N ARG A 6 -39.69 30.30 -29.53
CA ARG A 6 -39.62 29.11 -28.66
C ARG A 6 -39.12 27.84 -29.38
N ARG A 7 -39.49 27.64 -30.65
CA ARG A 7 -38.97 26.52 -31.48
C ARG A 7 -37.50 26.74 -31.89
N ALA A 8 -37.07 27.97 -32.13
CA ALA A 8 -35.66 28.30 -32.39
C ALA A 8 -34.77 28.13 -31.14
N ASP A 9 -35.28 28.47 -29.94
CA ASP A 9 -34.59 28.24 -28.67
C ASP A 9 -34.56 26.77 -28.23
N ALA A 10 -35.55 25.97 -28.63
CA ALA A 10 -35.52 24.53 -28.43
C ALA A 10 -34.52 23.83 -29.39
N ARG A 11 -34.32 24.37 -30.60
CA ARG A 11 -33.30 23.89 -31.55
C ARG A 11 -31.87 24.34 -31.20
N ARG A 12 -31.69 25.51 -30.56
CA ARG A 12 -30.39 25.92 -29.99
C ARG A 12 -30.01 25.15 -28.72
N ARG A 13 -30.98 24.56 -28.03
CA ARG A 13 -30.78 23.63 -26.91
C ARG A 13 -30.73 22.16 -27.35
N GLY A 14 -30.85 21.89 -28.65
CA GLY A 14 -30.59 20.60 -29.26
C GLY A 14 -29.14 20.50 -29.72
N ALA A 15 -28.37 19.64 -29.06
CA ALA A 15 -27.12 19.04 -29.54
C ALA A 15 -25.94 20.00 -29.81
N HIS A 16 -25.54 20.78 -28.82
CA HIS A 16 -24.11 20.75 -28.51
C HIS A 16 -23.89 19.46 -27.72
N ILE A 17 -23.49 18.41 -28.44
CA ILE A 17 -22.82 17.25 -27.86
C ILE A 17 -21.52 17.83 -27.29
N TRP A 18 -21.57 18.38 -26.07
CA TRP A 18 -20.39 18.51 -25.27
C TRP A 18 -19.89 17.08 -25.13
N GLY A 19 -18.81 16.75 -25.84
CA GLY A 19 -18.15 15.47 -25.65
C GLY A 19 -17.98 15.27 -24.15
N HIS A 20 -18.38 14.11 -23.63
CA HIS A 20 -18.19 13.76 -22.23
C HIS A 20 -16.68 13.78 -21.98
N HIS A 21 -16.16 14.94 -21.56
CA HIS A 21 -14.74 15.12 -21.29
C HIS A 21 -14.45 14.46 -19.95
N VAL A 22 -13.75 13.33 -20.00
CA VAL A 22 -13.29 12.66 -18.79
C VAL A 22 -12.28 13.55 -18.05
N LYS A 23 -12.42 13.66 -16.73
CA LYS A 23 -11.49 14.42 -15.90
C LYS A 23 -10.22 13.60 -15.71
N ILE A 24 -9.10 14.06 -16.24
CA ILE A 24 -7.80 13.41 -16.08
C ILE A 24 -6.95 14.22 -15.10
N VAL A 25 -6.49 13.56 -14.03
CA VAL A 25 -5.63 14.12 -12.97
C VAL A 25 -4.25 13.47 -12.99
N ASP A 26 -3.25 14.18 -12.46
CA ASP A 26 -1.93 13.62 -12.16
C ASP A 26 -1.88 13.24 -10.68
N GLU A 27 -1.66 11.96 -10.41
CA GLU A 27 -1.41 11.43 -9.08
C GLU A 27 0.05 11.01 -8.98
N HIS A 28 0.95 11.94 -8.65
CA HIS A 28 2.38 11.65 -8.54
C HIS A 28 2.97 11.02 -9.82
N GLY A 29 2.67 11.62 -10.98
CA GLY A 29 3.12 11.12 -12.28
C GLY A 29 2.27 10.00 -12.88
N LEU A 30 1.24 9.52 -12.18
CA LEU A 30 0.24 8.59 -12.73
C LEU A 30 -0.89 9.38 -13.38
N SER A 31 -1.15 9.15 -14.66
CA SER A 31 -2.29 9.78 -15.36
C SER A 31 -3.57 9.00 -15.10
N VAL A 32 -4.47 9.56 -14.28
CA VAL A 32 -5.71 8.91 -13.85
C VAL A 32 -6.92 9.60 -14.46
N ALA A 33 -7.72 8.86 -15.22
CA ALA A 33 -9.03 9.29 -15.70
C ALA A 33 -10.11 8.97 -14.68
N LEU A 34 -10.65 9.98 -14.02
CA LEU A 34 -11.74 9.85 -13.05
C LEU A 34 -13.08 9.78 -13.79
N ILE A 35 -13.86 8.74 -13.50
CA ILE A 35 -15.15 8.47 -14.14
C ILE A 35 -16.28 8.39 -13.11
N GLU A 36 -17.48 8.70 -13.58
CA GLU A 36 -18.74 8.50 -12.87
C GLU A 36 -19.55 7.36 -13.52
N THR A 37 -20.63 6.93 -12.85
CA THR A 37 -21.54 5.89 -13.37
C THR A 37 -22.00 6.15 -14.79
N ALA A 38 -22.28 7.42 -15.14
CA ALA A 38 -22.77 7.80 -16.47
C ALA A 38 -21.74 7.55 -17.59
N ASP A 39 -20.45 7.53 -17.25
CA ASP A 39 -19.37 7.37 -18.22
C ASP A 39 -19.16 5.91 -18.63
N LEU A 40 -19.66 4.94 -17.86
CA LEU A 40 -19.48 3.51 -18.16
C LEU A 40 -20.07 3.09 -19.51
N THR A 41 -21.17 3.72 -19.93
CA THR A 41 -21.79 3.41 -21.23
C THR A 41 -21.04 4.04 -22.39
N ALA A 42 -20.53 5.27 -22.21
CA ALA A 42 -19.88 6.04 -23.27
C ALA A 42 -18.38 5.72 -23.41
N GLU A 43 -17.77 5.17 -22.36
CA GLU A 43 -16.34 4.87 -22.24
C GLU A 43 -15.44 6.01 -22.79
N PRO A 44 -15.63 7.27 -22.32
CA PRO A 44 -15.00 8.45 -22.92
C PRO A 44 -13.46 8.39 -22.90
N TRP A 45 -12.87 7.64 -21.98
CA TRP A 45 -11.44 7.40 -21.91
C TRP A 45 -10.88 6.68 -23.15
N LEU A 46 -11.69 5.87 -23.86
CA LEU A 46 -11.26 5.20 -25.10
C LEU A 46 -11.06 6.16 -26.28
N SER A 47 -11.71 7.33 -26.24
CA SER A 47 -11.63 8.34 -27.29
C SER A 47 -10.77 9.54 -26.92
N SER A 48 -10.17 9.53 -25.72
CA SER A 48 -9.26 10.60 -25.30
C SER A 48 -7.99 10.62 -26.15
N ASP A 49 -7.57 11.82 -26.53
CA ASP A 49 -6.28 12.10 -27.15
C ASP A 49 -5.14 12.20 -26.12
N ARG A 50 -5.49 12.27 -24.83
CA ARG A 50 -4.54 12.32 -23.72
C ARG A 50 -4.15 10.92 -23.27
N HIS A 51 -2.91 10.77 -22.87
CA HIS A 51 -2.40 9.55 -22.26
C HIS A 51 -3.09 9.27 -20.90
N ILE A 52 -3.57 8.05 -20.71
CA ILE A 52 -4.25 7.59 -19.48
C ILE A 52 -3.63 6.25 -19.08
N ASP A 53 -3.14 6.15 -17.86
CA ASP A 53 -2.60 4.90 -17.29
C ASP A 53 -3.70 4.09 -16.61
N VAL A 54 -4.56 4.76 -15.83
CA VAL A 54 -5.63 4.14 -15.04
C VAL A 54 -6.94 4.90 -15.24
N VAL A 55 -8.04 4.17 -15.40
CA VAL A 55 -9.40 4.70 -15.26
C VAL A 55 -9.91 4.32 -13.88
N ARG A 56 -10.37 5.30 -13.11
CA ARG A 56 -10.77 5.11 -11.71
C ARG A 56 -12.17 5.64 -11.45
N MET A 57 -13.00 4.81 -10.83
CA MET A 57 -14.25 5.23 -10.20
C MET A 57 -14.06 5.27 -8.68
N LEU A 58 -14.22 6.45 -8.09
CA LEU A 58 -14.23 6.61 -6.64
C LEU A 58 -15.59 6.16 -6.09
N LYS A 59 -15.59 5.43 -4.97
CA LYS A 59 -16.81 4.97 -4.27
C LYS A 59 -17.80 4.26 -5.20
N PRO A 60 -17.40 3.18 -5.92
CA PRO A 60 -18.25 2.50 -6.87
C PRO A 60 -19.53 1.97 -6.18
N PRO A 61 -20.74 2.32 -6.66
CA PRO A 61 -21.99 1.82 -6.11
C PRO A 61 -22.02 0.29 -6.11
N VAL A 62 -22.45 -0.32 -5.00
CA VAL A 62 -22.44 -1.79 -4.82
C VAL A 62 -23.11 -2.51 -5.98
N GLY A 63 -24.28 -2.02 -6.42
CA GLY A 63 -25.04 -2.62 -7.54
C GLY A 63 -24.37 -2.53 -8.92
N LEU A 64 -23.25 -1.81 -9.06
CA LEU A 64 -22.48 -1.72 -10.31
C LEU A 64 -21.19 -2.52 -10.28
N ARG A 65 -20.82 -3.09 -9.13
CA ARG A 65 -19.49 -3.71 -8.96
C ARG A 65 -19.28 -4.94 -9.84
N ASP A 66 -20.32 -5.73 -10.07
CA ASP A 66 -20.25 -6.87 -11.00
C ASP A 66 -20.12 -6.42 -12.46
N ASP A 67 -20.82 -5.35 -12.88
CA ASP A 67 -20.68 -4.78 -14.23
C ASP A 67 -19.28 -4.20 -14.44
N LEU A 68 -18.76 -3.48 -13.44
CA LEU A 68 -17.38 -2.99 -13.43
C LEU A 68 -16.39 -4.15 -13.57
N ALA A 69 -16.54 -5.21 -12.78
CA ALA A 69 -15.68 -6.40 -12.85
C ALA A 69 -15.76 -7.10 -14.22
N ALA A 70 -16.96 -7.21 -14.80
CA ALA A 70 -17.16 -7.76 -16.15
C ALA A 70 -16.46 -6.93 -17.24
N ARG A 71 -16.32 -5.61 -17.03
CA ARG A 71 -15.55 -4.69 -17.88
C ARG A 71 -14.05 -4.68 -17.55
N GLY A 72 -13.60 -5.54 -16.63
CA GLY A 72 -12.19 -5.68 -16.25
C GLY A 72 -11.70 -4.70 -15.19
N PHE A 73 -12.57 -3.86 -14.62
CA PHE A 73 -12.21 -3.06 -13.46
C PHE A 73 -11.94 -3.96 -12.24
N ILE A 74 -11.13 -3.46 -11.32
CA ILE A 74 -10.78 -4.10 -10.06
C ILE A 74 -11.40 -3.28 -8.94
N CYS A 75 -12.56 -3.74 -8.46
CA CYS A 75 -13.16 -3.20 -7.23
C CYS A 75 -12.27 -3.58 -6.04
N LYS A 76 -11.78 -2.58 -5.31
CA LYS A 76 -10.73 -2.72 -4.30
C LYS A 76 -10.91 -1.68 -3.17
N PRO A 77 -10.32 -1.89 -1.98
CA PRO A 77 -10.11 -0.78 -1.06
C PRO A 77 -9.10 0.21 -1.66
N GLU A 78 -9.29 1.51 -1.41
CA GLU A 78 -8.33 2.57 -1.75
C GLU A 78 -6.99 2.33 -1.04
N MET A 79 -7.08 2.10 0.27
CA MET A 79 -5.95 1.92 1.18
C MET A 79 -5.99 0.55 1.86
N LEU A 80 -4.82 -0.03 2.09
CA LEU A 80 -4.65 -1.27 2.83
C LEU A 80 -3.92 -1.01 4.14
N THR A 81 -4.44 -1.51 5.25
CA THR A 81 -3.67 -1.67 6.49
C THR A 81 -3.00 -3.03 6.52
N TRP A 82 -1.73 -3.07 6.90
CA TRP A 82 -1.02 -4.33 7.13
C TRP A 82 -0.98 -4.69 8.60
N LEU A 83 -1.58 -5.82 8.97
CA LEU A 83 -1.79 -6.25 10.35
C LEU A 83 -1.16 -7.60 10.66
N ALA A 84 -0.61 -7.74 11.86
CA ALA A 84 -0.16 -9.00 12.41
C ALA A 84 -0.58 -9.13 13.87
N ARG A 85 -1.15 -10.27 14.25
CA ARG A 85 -1.39 -10.60 15.66
C ARG A 85 -0.08 -11.00 16.32
N LEU A 86 0.25 -10.43 17.47
CA LEU A 86 1.57 -10.59 18.14
C LEU A 86 1.82 -11.99 18.73
N GLU A 87 0.77 -12.78 18.93
CA GLU A 87 0.76 -14.08 19.61
C GLU A 87 1.35 -14.06 21.03
N SER A 88 1.35 -15.21 21.71
CA SER A 88 1.93 -15.36 23.05
C SER A 88 3.45 -15.22 23.07
N ASP A 89 4.12 -15.61 21.99
CA ASP A 89 5.57 -15.65 21.89
C ASP A 89 6.04 -15.69 20.42
N GLU A 90 7.33 -15.46 20.21
CA GLU A 90 7.93 -15.45 18.87
C GLU A 90 7.86 -16.81 18.17
N SER A 91 8.00 -17.93 18.89
CA SER A 91 7.96 -19.26 18.26
C SER A 91 6.57 -19.54 17.70
N THR A 92 5.52 -19.21 18.46
CA THR A 92 4.12 -19.30 18.05
C THR A 92 3.82 -18.37 16.88
N PHE A 93 4.34 -17.14 16.90
CA PHE A 93 4.24 -16.23 15.76
C PHE A 93 4.91 -16.83 14.52
N LEU A 94 6.17 -17.25 14.62
CA LEU A 94 6.93 -17.81 13.49
C LEU A 94 6.28 -19.06 12.91
N ALA A 95 5.64 -19.90 13.73
CA ALA A 95 5.01 -21.15 13.28
C ALA A 95 3.97 -20.95 12.16
N ARG A 96 3.30 -19.79 12.10
CA ARG A 96 2.33 -19.46 11.03
C ARG A 96 2.97 -19.15 9.68
N LEU A 97 4.27 -18.82 9.67
CA LEU A 97 4.96 -18.41 8.46
C LEU A 97 5.41 -19.63 7.65
N GLY A 98 5.57 -19.43 6.35
CA GLY A 98 6.19 -20.44 5.48
C GLY A 98 7.62 -20.80 5.95
N ASN A 99 8.03 -22.05 5.67
CA ASN A 99 9.31 -22.57 6.16
C ASN A 99 10.52 -21.70 5.76
N LYS A 100 10.54 -21.23 4.51
CA LYS A 100 11.58 -20.34 4.00
C LYS A 100 11.64 -19.03 4.78
N SER A 101 10.49 -18.38 5.01
CA SER A 101 10.40 -17.11 5.73
C SER A 101 10.90 -17.25 7.16
N ARG A 102 10.52 -18.32 7.86
CA ARG A 102 11.07 -18.64 9.20
C ARG A 102 12.59 -18.80 9.20
N GLN A 103 13.13 -19.52 8.22
CA GLN A 103 14.58 -19.73 8.10
C GLN A 103 15.32 -18.42 7.82
N ASP A 104 14.76 -17.58 6.94
CA ASP A 104 15.33 -16.30 6.58
C ASP A 104 15.35 -15.32 7.78
N ILE A 105 14.27 -15.28 8.58
CA ILE A 105 14.20 -14.49 9.82
C ILE A 105 15.25 -14.97 10.82
N ARG A 106 15.28 -16.28 11.13
CA ARG A 106 16.26 -16.85 12.08
C ARG A 106 17.70 -16.62 11.63
N ARG A 107 17.97 -16.68 10.32
CA ARG A 107 19.30 -16.39 9.76
C ARG A 107 19.67 -14.92 9.99
N ALA A 108 18.75 -13.99 9.71
CA ALA A 108 18.97 -12.56 9.92
C ALA A 108 19.22 -12.23 11.40
N GLN A 109 18.42 -12.81 12.31
CA GLN A 109 18.62 -12.65 13.76
C GLN A 109 19.97 -13.17 14.22
N ARG A 110 20.38 -14.38 13.80
CA ARG A 110 21.70 -14.93 14.16
C ARG A 110 22.86 -14.07 13.66
N GLN A 111 22.76 -13.57 12.43
CA GLN A 111 23.79 -12.70 11.87
C GLN A 111 23.89 -11.37 12.62
N ALA A 112 22.75 -10.75 12.93
CA ALA A 112 22.70 -9.53 13.72
C ALA A 112 23.26 -9.74 15.13
N ALA A 113 22.84 -10.80 15.84
CA ALA A 113 23.29 -11.09 17.20
C ALA A 113 24.82 -11.30 17.33
N GLY A 114 25.47 -11.76 16.27
CA GLY A 114 26.93 -11.95 16.26
C GLY A 114 27.74 -10.68 15.99
N SER A 115 27.11 -9.60 15.49
CA SER A 115 27.83 -8.44 14.95
C SER A 115 27.32 -7.09 15.47
N LEU A 116 26.10 -7.05 16.00
CA LEU A 116 25.39 -5.81 16.33
C LEU A 116 25.01 -5.75 17.80
N ARG A 117 25.10 -4.54 18.35
CA ARG A 117 24.51 -4.18 19.63
C ARG A 117 23.14 -3.57 19.39
N GLU A 118 22.10 -4.21 19.90
CA GLU A 118 20.75 -3.65 19.89
C GLU A 118 20.53 -2.73 21.10
N VAL A 119 19.90 -1.59 20.87
CA VAL A 119 19.48 -0.62 21.89
C VAL A 119 17.97 -0.45 21.79
N VAL A 120 17.28 -0.75 22.88
CA VAL A 120 15.84 -0.54 23.02
C VAL A 120 15.60 0.71 23.85
N GLN A 121 14.77 1.62 23.34
CA GLN A 121 14.35 2.85 24.01
C GLN A 121 12.83 2.79 24.15
N ASP A 122 12.35 2.23 25.27
CA ASP A 122 10.97 1.80 25.50
C ASP A 122 10.08 2.85 26.19
N GLU A 123 10.66 3.74 27.00
CA GLU A 123 9.97 4.83 27.69
C GLU A 123 10.06 6.17 26.95
N SER A 124 11.25 6.50 26.46
CA SER A 124 11.52 7.74 25.74
C SER A 124 12.62 7.55 24.71
N VAL A 125 12.48 8.20 23.56
CA VAL A 125 13.49 8.18 22.50
C VAL A 125 14.52 9.27 22.77
N ASP A 126 15.79 8.90 22.83
CA ASP A 126 16.91 9.81 23.00
C ASP A 126 17.08 10.70 21.76
N ALA A 127 17.25 12.00 21.97
CA ALA A 127 17.30 12.99 20.90
C ALA A 127 18.52 12.80 19.98
N GLU A 128 19.69 12.47 20.54
CA GLU A 128 20.91 12.26 19.77
C GLU A 128 20.78 11.01 18.88
N THR A 129 20.30 9.92 19.46
CA THR A 129 20.08 8.66 18.74
C THR A 129 19.01 8.83 17.65
N LEU A 130 17.94 9.56 17.94
CA LEU A 130 16.91 9.89 16.97
C LEU A 130 17.49 10.70 15.80
N ASP A 131 18.31 11.70 16.05
CA ASP A 131 18.92 12.50 14.98
C ASP A 131 19.83 11.68 14.08
N ARG A 132 20.63 10.78 14.65
CA ARG A 132 21.43 9.81 13.88
C ARG A 132 20.53 8.92 13.00
N PHE A 133 19.42 8.43 13.54
CA PHE A 133 18.46 7.64 12.78
C PHE A 133 17.78 8.43 11.67
N LEU A 134 17.38 9.67 11.93
CA LEU A 134 16.73 10.53 10.92
C LEU A 134 17.68 10.84 9.78
N ALA A 135 18.98 11.04 10.05
CA ALA A 135 20.00 11.20 9.01
C ALA A 135 20.13 9.94 8.13
N LEU A 136 20.22 8.76 8.75
CA LEU A 136 20.22 7.48 8.02
C LEU A 136 18.95 7.30 7.18
N TYR A 137 17.78 7.61 7.74
CA TYR A 137 16.50 7.50 7.05
C TYR A 137 16.45 8.43 5.83
N GLU A 138 16.86 9.69 5.99
CA GLU A 138 16.90 10.66 4.90
C GLU A 138 17.84 10.23 3.77
N GLU A 139 19.02 9.71 4.11
CA GLU A 139 19.94 9.13 3.13
C GLU A 139 19.27 8.01 2.33
N ARG A 140 18.58 7.08 2.99
CA ARG A 140 17.90 5.95 2.33
C ARG A 140 16.73 6.39 1.45
N VAL A 141 15.98 7.40 1.89
CA VAL A 141 14.83 7.93 1.15
C VAL A 141 15.27 8.77 -0.05
N SER A 142 16.40 9.49 0.04
CA SER A 142 16.92 10.33 -1.05
C SER A 142 17.20 9.55 -2.35
N GLY A 143 17.50 8.24 -2.24
CA GLY A 143 17.69 7.36 -3.39
C GLY A 143 16.40 6.82 -4.02
N MET A 144 15.22 7.17 -3.48
CA MET A 144 13.93 6.71 -4.00
C MET A 144 13.33 7.74 -4.96
N GLN A 145 12.78 7.27 -6.08
CA GLN A 145 12.19 8.12 -7.14
C GLN A 145 11.15 9.13 -6.62
N PHE A 146 10.33 8.71 -5.65
CA PHE A 146 9.31 9.55 -4.99
C PHE A 146 9.55 9.65 -3.49
N GLY A 147 10.82 9.55 -3.07
CA GLY A 147 11.19 9.56 -1.66
C GLY A 147 10.95 10.92 -1.02
N VAL A 148 10.13 10.94 0.03
CA VAL A 148 9.94 12.13 0.88
C VAL A 148 10.34 11.78 2.30
N PRO A 149 11.28 12.50 2.94
CA PRO A 149 11.80 12.16 4.26
C PRO A 149 10.81 12.54 5.39
N TYR A 150 9.62 11.94 5.37
CA TYR A 150 8.54 12.27 6.31
C TYR A 150 8.95 12.12 7.77
N ALA A 151 9.78 11.14 8.11
CA ALA A 151 10.26 10.92 9.47
C ALA A 151 10.88 12.19 10.10
N ARG A 152 11.61 13.00 9.31
CA ARG A 152 12.24 14.23 9.78
C ARG A 152 11.22 15.24 10.31
N ARG A 153 10.05 15.31 9.67
CA ARG A 153 8.94 16.19 10.09
C ARG A 153 8.28 15.73 11.40
N HIS A 154 8.50 14.49 11.81
CA HIS A 154 7.95 13.92 13.04
C HIS A 154 8.91 14.01 14.23
N ARG A 155 10.12 14.58 14.10
CA ARG A 155 11.12 14.63 15.17
C ARG A 155 10.54 15.17 16.50
N GLU A 156 9.96 16.36 16.47
CA GLU A 156 9.41 16.99 17.68
C GLU A 156 8.21 16.22 18.23
N ALA A 157 7.40 15.61 17.37
CA ALA A 157 6.28 14.78 17.80
C ALA A 157 6.75 13.48 18.49
N VAL A 158 7.89 12.91 18.06
CA VAL A 158 8.49 11.72 18.69
C VAL A 158 9.07 12.06 20.06
N LEU A 159 9.71 13.22 20.22
CA LEU A 159 10.36 13.61 21.48
C LEU A 159 9.39 14.22 22.50
N HIS A 160 8.41 14.98 22.03
CA HIS A 160 7.61 15.87 22.86
C HIS A 160 6.12 15.84 22.53
N GLY A 161 5.71 15.04 21.55
CA GLY A 161 4.30 14.92 21.16
C GLY A 161 3.46 14.20 22.21
N PRO A 162 2.13 14.32 22.12
CA PRO A 162 1.20 13.62 23.01
C PRO A 162 1.15 12.11 22.74
N GLN A 163 1.61 11.69 21.57
CA GLN A 163 1.69 10.30 21.16
C GLN A 163 2.96 9.66 21.71
N LYS A 164 2.84 8.45 22.24
CA LYS A 164 3.97 7.72 22.79
C LYS A 164 4.69 6.93 21.71
N TYR A 165 6.01 7.07 21.67
CA TYR A 165 6.89 6.32 20.78
C TYR A 165 7.88 5.48 21.58
N PHE A 166 8.25 4.34 21.02
CA PHE A 166 9.45 3.60 21.40
C PHE A 166 10.28 3.28 20.17
N ALA A 167 11.55 2.93 20.38
CA ALA A 167 12.49 2.69 19.30
C ALA A 167 13.38 1.47 19.54
N HIS A 168 13.76 0.84 18.43
CA HIS A 168 14.79 -0.18 18.37
C HIS A 168 15.88 0.29 17.43
N PHE A 169 17.12 0.36 17.91
CA PHE A 169 18.28 0.78 17.15
C PHE A 169 19.34 -0.32 17.15
N ALA A 170 20.05 -0.47 16.05
CA ALA A 170 21.15 -1.41 15.92
C ALA A 170 22.44 -0.67 15.60
N PHE A 171 23.48 -1.00 16.35
CA PHE A 171 24.81 -0.41 16.22
C PHE A 171 25.84 -1.47 15.85
N GLU A 172 26.70 -1.14 14.89
CA GLU A 172 27.94 -1.85 14.62
C GLU A 172 29.06 -1.01 15.25
N HIS A 173 29.61 -1.50 16.37
CA HIS A 173 30.42 -0.67 17.28
C HIS A 173 29.64 0.57 17.77
N ASP A 174 30.05 1.77 17.37
CA ASP A 174 29.40 3.05 17.72
C ASP A 174 28.62 3.67 16.55
N GLU A 175 28.62 3.02 15.38
CA GLU A 175 27.90 3.49 14.20
C GLU A 175 26.48 2.92 14.18
N LEU A 176 25.49 3.80 14.00
CA LEU A 176 24.10 3.41 13.83
C LEU A 176 23.91 2.78 12.43
N VAL A 177 23.64 1.48 12.38
CA VAL A 177 23.44 0.77 11.11
C VAL A 177 21.97 0.50 10.78
N GLY A 178 21.06 0.73 11.74
CA GLY A 178 19.64 0.60 11.51
C GLY A 178 18.77 1.04 12.67
N GLY A 179 17.51 1.30 12.38
CA GLY A 179 16.51 1.62 13.38
C GLY A 179 15.07 1.41 12.93
N CYS A 180 14.20 1.35 13.91
CA CYS A 180 12.76 1.28 13.76
C CYS A 180 12.08 2.14 14.83
N LEU A 181 11.30 3.13 14.41
CA LEU A 181 10.46 3.95 15.28
C LEU A 181 9.04 3.40 15.28
N VAL A 182 8.49 3.23 16.48
CA VAL A 182 7.20 2.60 16.70
C VAL A 182 6.30 3.54 17.48
N LEU A 183 5.11 3.77 16.95
CA LEU A 183 4.03 4.52 17.60
C LEU A 183 3.18 3.54 18.40
N GLU A 184 2.88 3.88 19.65
CA GLU A 184 1.88 3.19 20.45
C GLU A 184 0.47 3.68 20.06
N CYS A 185 -0.42 2.74 19.75
CA CYS A 185 -1.79 2.96 19.28
C CYS A 185 -2.78 2.25 20.24
N PRO A 186 -2.95 2.79 21.47
CA PRO A 186 -3.73 2.11 22.50
C PRO A 186 -5.23 2.02 22.21
N GLU A 187 -5.79 2.96 21.44
CA GLU A 187 -7.20 2.94 21.03
C GLU A 187 -7.49 1.75 20.10
N GLU A 188 -6.49 1.32 19.31
CA GLU A 188 -6.57 0.19 18.39
C GLU A 188 -5.99 -1.11 18.96
N ASP A 189 -5.58 -1.14 20.24
CA ASP A 189 -4.84 -2.25 20.86
C ASP A 189 -3.66 -2.74 19.98
N ALA A 190 -2.89 -1.76 19.49
CA ALA A 190 -1.84 -2.01 18.53
C ALA A 190 -0.58 -1.17 18.74
N ILE A 191 0.50 -1.62 18.11
CA ILE A 191 1.64 -0.77 17.78
C ILE A 191 1.69 -0.51 16.27
N ARG A 192 2.18 0.65 15.86
CA ARG A 192 2.42 1.00 14.46
C ARG A 192 3.90 1.21 14.19
N ILE A 193 4.50 0.34 13.39
CA ILE A 193 5.87 0.54 12.88
C ILE A 193 5.82 1.67 11.85
N ARG A 194 6.25 2.88 12.25
CA ARG A 194 6.08 4.11 11.47
C ARG A 194 7.23 4.34 10.50
N PHE A 195 8.46 4.23 10.99
CA PHE A 195 9.66 4.53 10.21
C PHE A 195 10.71 3.46 10.45
N SER A 196 11.34 3.01 9.38
CA SER A 196 12.48 2.11 9.45
C SER A 196 13.50 2.46 8.39
N ALA A 197 14.77 2.37 8.77
CA ALA A 197 15.89 2.49 7.85
C ALA A 197 17.02 1.59 8.33
N VAL A 198 17.77 1.07 7.37
CA VAL A 198 18.99 0.30 7.60
C VAL A 198 19.99 0.70 6.53
N THR A 199 21.28 0.63 6.85
CA THR A 199 22.36 0.84 5.87
C THR A 199 22.27 -0.17 4.73
N GLU A 200 22.88 0.14 3.58
CA GLU A 200 22.83 -0.73 2.40
C GLU A 200 23.45 -2.12 2.65
N SER A 201 24.55 -2.18 3.39
CA SER A 201 25.19 -3.45 3.77
C SER A 201 24.23 -4.33 4.58
N TRP A 202 23.57 -3.75 5.59
CA TRP A 202 22.65 -4.47 6.46
C TRP A 202 21.26 -4.70 5.86
N ARG A 203 20.88 -3.94 4.83
CA ARG A 203 19.70 -4.22 4.00
C ARG A 203 19.81 -5.59 3.34
N ARG A 204 20.97 -5.92 2.77
CA ARG A 204 21.24 -7.22 2.13
C ARG A 204 21.20 -8.38 3.13
N SER A 205 21.58 -8.09 4.38
CA SER A 205 21.51 -9.02 5.52
C SER A 205 20.14 -9.08 6.19
N SER A 206 19.12 -8.37 5.66
CA SER A 206 17.75 -8.36 6.19
C SER A 206 17.60 -7.81 7.62
N LEU A 207 18.44 -6.87 8.05
CA LEU A 207 18.39 -6.30 9.40
C LEU A 207 17.01 -5.72 9.78
N ALA A 208 16.27 -5.15 8.83
CA ALA A 208 14.92 -4.66 9.07
C ALA A 208 13.99 -5.74 9.66
N ARG A 209 14.17 -7.02 9.26
CA ARG A 209 13.39 -8.12 9.83
C ARG A 209 13.67 -8.30 11.31
N THR A 210 14.95 -8.30 11.69
CA THR A 210 15.36 -8.42 13.09
C THR A 210 14.78 -7.28 13.92
N LEU A 211 14.93 -6.02 13.47
CA LEU A 211 14.40 -4.85 14.17
C LEU A 211 12.87 -4.91 14.35
N TYR A 212 12.14 -5.40 13.34
CA TYR A 212 10.69 -5.56 13.43
C TYR A 212 10.33 -6.61 14.47
N PHE A 213 11.02 -7.76 14.49
CA PHE A 213 10.76 -8.81 15.49
C PHE A 213 11.07 -8.35 16.92
N SER A 214 12.13 -7.57 17.11
CA SER A 214 12.39 -6.95 18.41
C SER A 214 11.29 -5.97 18.82
N ALA A 215 10.78 -5.16 17.87
CA ALA A 215 9.62 -4.30 18.12
C ALA A 215 8.35 -5.09 18.46
N LEU A 216 8.09 -6.21 17.78
CA LEU A 216 6.98 -7.11 18.11
C LEU A 216 7.12 -7.70 19.52
N GLN A 217 8.35 -8.02 19.94
CA GLN A 217 8.62 -8.51 21.29
C GLN A 217 8.31 -7.45 22.35
N THR A 218 8.80 -6.21 22.17
CA THR A 218 8.49 -5.08 23.06
C THR A 218 7.00 -4.78 23.11
N ALA A 219 6.31 -4.82 21.96
CA ALA A 219 4.87 -4.60 21.91
C ALA A 219 4.11 -5.65 22.74
N ARG A 220 4.53 -6.92 22.63
CA ARG A 220 3.94 -8.02 23.39
C ARG A 220 4.17 -7.89 24.89
N SER A 221 5.37 -7.47 25.32
CA SER A 221 5.63 -7.23 26.75
C SER A 221 4.86 -6.03 27.31
N LYS A 222 4.50 -5.07 26.45
CA LYS A 222 3.61 -3.94 26.78
C LYS A 222 2.12 -4.31 26.75
N GLY A 223 1.77 -5.54 26.35
CA GLY A 223 0.39 -6.05 26.39
C GLY A 223 -0.45 -5.75 25.15
N TYR A 224 0.14 -5.27 24.05
CA TYR A 224 -0.58 -5.05 22.80
C TYR A 224 -0.96 -6.39 22.14
N THR A 225 -2.12 -6.43 21.49
CA THR A 225 -2.55 -7.60 20.71
C THR A 225 -2.03 -7.58 19.27
N TRP A 226 -1.95 -6.38 18.67
CA TRP A 226 -1.70 -6.21 17.25
C TRP A 226 -0.42 -5.41 16.96
N ALA A 227 0.15 -5.67 15.79
CA ALA A 227 1.11 -4.79 15.16
C ALA A 227 0.65 -4.43 13.75
N THR A 228 0.87 -3.16 13.37
CA THR A 228 0.56 -2.65 12.04
C THR A 228 1.77 -1.98 11.39
N LEU A 229 1.88 -2.10 10.07
CA LEU A 229 2.83 -1.31 9.26
C LEU A 229 2.21 -0.02 8.74
N GLY A 230 1.01 0.32 9.20
CA GLY A 230 0.22 1.46 8.75
C GLY A 230 -0.52 1.18 7.45
N ASP A 231 -1.13 2.26 6.95
CA ASP A 231 -1.92 2.27 5.73
C ASP A 231 -1.04 2.55 4.51
N GLU A 232 -1.34 1.92 3.38
CA GLU A 232 -0.71 2.23 2.11
C GLU A 232 -1.66 2.15 0.92
N PRO A 233 -1.38 2.90 -0.17
CA PRO A 233 -2.18 2.83 -1.38
C PRO A 233 -2.19 1.44 -2.00
N ASN A 234 -3.37 1.00 -2.44
CA ASN A 234 -3.56 -0.30 -3.07
C ASN A 234 -3.27 -0.30 -4.57
N LEU A 235 -2.05 0.11 -4.93
CA LEU A 235 -1.50 0.10 -6.29
C LEU A 235 0.02 -0.07 -6.23
N TYR A 236 0.48 -1.30 -6.00
CA TYR A 236 1.91 -1.60 -5.93
C TYR A 236 2.49 -1.65 -7.34
N GLY A 237 3.56 -0.92 -7.58
CA GLY A 237 4.10 -0.65 -8.92
C GLY A 237 4.16 0.85 -9.18
N HIS A 238 3.36 1.65 -8.48
CA HIS A 238 3.41 3.12 -8.53
C HIS A 238 4.30 3.67 -7.40
N LEU A 239 3.71 4.15 -6.30
CA LEU A 239 4.46 4.69 -5.15
C LEU A 239 5.23 3.61 -4.38
N THR A 240 4.62 2.44 -4.21
CA THR A 240 5.23 1.28 -3.53
C THR A 240 5.68 0.25 -4.57
N GLN A 241 6.70 -0.54 -4.25
CA GLN A 241 7.17 -1.61 -5.15
C GLN A 241 6.34 -2.87 -4.93
N ALA A 242 6.03 -3.63 -5.99
CA ALA A 242 5.35 -4.93 -5.86
C ALA A 242 6.11 -5.92 -4.95
N GLY A 243 7.45 -5.87 -4.91
CA GLY A 243 8.26 -6.68 -4.00
C GLY A 243 8.01 -6.38 -2.51
N LEU A 244 7.49 -5.19 -2.16
CA LEU A 244 7.16 -4.82 -0.79
C LEU A 244 5.99 -5.65 -0.24
N PHE A 245 5.01 -5.99 -1.08
CA PHE A 245 3.92 -6.91 -0.71
C PHE A 245 4.49 -8.24 -0.18
N SER A 246 5.38 -8.86 -0.95
CA SER A 246 6.00 -10.14 -0.58
C SER A 246 6.83 -10.02 0.70
N PHE A 247 7.52 -8.89 0.89
CA PHE A 247 8.26 -8.62 2.13
C PHE A 247 7.32 -8.64 3.34
N LYS A 248 6.19 -7.93 3.27
CA LYS A 248 5.22 -7.81 4.38
C LYS A 248 4.53 -9.14 4.70
N VAL A 249 4.09 -9.86 3.67
CA VAL A 249 3.51 -11.21 3.81
C VAL A 249 4.50 -12.16 4.51
N ASN A 250 5.76 -12.15 4.07
CA ASN A 250 6.79 -13.01 4.64
C ASN A 250 7.20 -12.63 6.07
N MET A 251 6.80 -11.44 6.53
CA MET A 251 6.94 -10.99 7.91
C MET A 251 5.72 -11.35 8.78
N GLY A 252 4.70 -12.01 8.21
CA GLY A 252 3.50 -12.42 8.92
C GLY A 252 2.39 -11.39 8.96
N PHE A 253 2.49 -10.33 8.18
CA PHE A 253 1.44 -9.33 8.06
C PHE A 253 0.43 -9.74 6.98
N THR A 254 -0.84 -9.45 7.28
CA THR A 254 -1.99 -9.62 6.41
C THR A 254 -2.52 -8.26 6.02
N ALA A 255 -2.85 -8.08 4.74
CA ALA A 255 -3.49 -6.86 4.28
C ALA A 255 -4.99 -6.93 4.55
N VAL A 256 -5.55 -5.84 5.07
CA VAL A 256 -6.99 -5.63 5.23
C VAL A 256 -7.38 -4.25 4.66
N PRO A 257 -8.62 -4.02 4.22
CA PRO A 257 -9.11 -2.68 3.94
C PRO A 257 -8.89 -1.75 5.13
N SER A 258 -8.39 -0.53 4.92
CA SER A 258 -8.04 0.36 6.04
C SER A 258 -9.23 0.70 6.94
N GLN A 259 -10.42 0.74 6.36
CA GLN A 259 -11.68 0.97 7.06
C GLN A 259 -12.13 -0.16 7.98
N ASP A 260 -11.48 -1.32 7.90
CA ASP A 260 -11.72 -2.43 8.81
C ASP A 260 -10.76 -2.42 10.02
N PHE A 261 -9.86 -1.42 10.09
CA PHE A 261 -8.93 -1.28 11.21
C PHE A 261 -8.67 0.17 11.65
N SER A 262 -7.91 0.95 10.90
CA SER A 262 -7.38 2.26 11.36
C SER A 262 -8.03 3.49 10.74
N ASP A 263 -8.83 3.35 9.68
CA ASP A 263 -9.43 4.49 8.98
C ASP A 263 -10.92 4.28 8.69
N PRO A 264 -11.84 4.56 9.64
CA PRO A 264 -13.27 4.37 9.42
C PRO A 264 -13.86 5.22 8.28
N THR A 265 -13.09 6.17 7.74
CA THR A 265 -13.48 7.01 6.60
C THR A 265 -12.93 6.53 5.26
N GLY A 266 -12.13 5.46 5.27
CA GLY A 266 -11.57 4.82 4.10
C GLY A 266 -12.66 4.44 3.09
N CYS A 267 -12.30 4.44 1.81
CA CYS A 267 -13.26 4.20 0.75
C CYS A 267 -12.81 3.10 -0.22
N ASP A 268 -13.76 2.63 -1.01
CA ASP A 268 -13.51 1.68 -2.09
C ASP A 268 -13.35 2.44 -3.41
N GLU A 269 -12.63 1.83 -4.32
CA GLU A 269 -12.41 2.31 -5.69
C GLU A 269 -12.60 1.16 -6.68
N ALA A 270 -12.79 1.50 -7.95
CA ALA A 270 -12.68 0.54 -9.05
C ALA A 270 -11.67 1.05 -10.07
N ASP A 271 -10.59 0.30 -10.24
CA ASP A 271 -9.49 0.67 -11.15
C ASP A 271 -9.45 -0.23 -12.38
N LEU A 272 -9.34 0.38 -13.55
CA LEU A 272 -9.02 -0.28 -14.81
C LEU A 272 -7.66 0.21 -15.29
N VAL A 273 -6.66 -0.66 -15.25
CA VAL A 273 -5.29 -0.35 -15.71
C VAL A 273 -5.20 -0.53 -17.21
N LEU A 274 -4.93 0.56 -17.91
CA LEU A 274 -4.81 0.62 -19.37
C LEU A 274 -3.36 0.48 -19.83
N ASN A 275 -2.42 1.04 -19.08
CA ASN A 275 -0.99 1.07 -19.43
C ASN A 275 -0.12 0.95 -18.17
N LEU A 276 1.09 0.39 -18.33
CA LEU A 276 2.11 0.32 -17.29
C LEU A 276 3.24 1.34 -17.51
N ALA A 277 3.17 2.27 -18.46
CA ALA A 277 4.28 3.18 -18.78
C ALA A 277 4.79 3.97 -17.55
N THR A 278 3.91 4.36 -16.63
CA THR A 278 4.25 5.06 -15.38
C THR A 278 4.24 4.14 -14.15
N LEU A 279 3.93 2.85 -14.36
CA LEU A 279 3.93 1.81 -13.35
C LEU A 279 5.15 0.91 -13.54
N LYS A 280 5.61 0.27 -12.49
CA LYS A 280 6.61 -0.79 -12.63
C LYS A 280 5.94 -2.07 -13.06
N ASP A 281 6.60 -2.80 -13.95
CA ASP A 281 6.20 -4.15 -14.33
C ASP A 281 6.91 -5.17 -13.40
N PRO A 282 6.19 -5.96 -12.58
CA PRO A 282 4.73 -6.03 -12.47
C PRO A 282 4.12 -5.00 -11.53
N CYS A 283 2.85 -4.68 -11.80
CA CYS A 283 1.95 -3.97 -10.90
C CYS A 283 1.06 -4.99 -10.15
N LEU A 284 0.77 -4.74 -8.87
CA LEU A 284 -0.11 -5.58 -8.04
C LEU A 284 -1.23 -4.73 -7.43
N ILE A 285 -2.45 -5.22 -7.52
CA ILE A 285 -3.65 -4.65 -6.89
C ILE A 285 -4.37 -5.73 -6.11
N LEU A 286 -4.78 -5.48 -4.87
CA LEU A 286 -5.61 -6.40 -4.08
C LEU A 286 -7.09 -6.01 -4.25
N GLY A 287 -7.85 -6.78 -5.01
CA GLY A 287 -9.28 -6.54 -5.21
C GLY A 287 -10.14 -7.37 -4.25
N TYR A 288 -11.45 -7.10 -4.22
CA TYR A 288 -12.43 -7.95 -3.54
C TYR A 288 -12.76 -9.19 -4.37
N ALA A 289 -12.66 -10.37 -3.76
CA ALA A 289 -12.92 -11.64 -4.42
C ALA A 289 -14.39 -11.77 -4.87
N ASN A 290 -15.30 -11.25 -4.05
CA ASN A 290 -16.71 -11.10 -4.36
C ASN A 290 -17.08 -9.61 -4.20
N PRO A 291 -17.00 -8.81 -5.27
CA PRO A 291 -17.08 -7.35 -5.13
C PRO A 291 -18.48 -6.87 -4.74
N SER A 292 -19.53 -7.66 -5.01
CA SER A 292 -20.91 -7.39 -4.61
C SER A 292 -21.23 -7.79 -3.17
N ASP A 293 -20.41 -8.63 -2.53
CA ASP A 293 -20.57 -8.99 -1.13
C ASP A 293 -19.78 -8.00 -0.24
N VAL A 294 -20.50 -7.06 0.37
CA VAL A 294 -19.89 -6.07 1.26
C VAL A 294 -19.61 -6.60 2.67
N THR A 295 -20.14 -7.79 3.00
CA THR A 295 -20.00 -8.43 4.32
C THR A 295 -18.75 -9.28 4.40
N GLU A 296 -18.41 -9.99 3.30
CA GLU A 296 -17.21 -10.80 3.19
C GLU A 296 -16.17 -10.11 2.28
N ARG A 297 -15.35 -9.24 2.88
CA ARG A 297 -14.29 -8.50 2.17
C ARG A 297 -13.03 -9.33 1.93
N ALA A 298 -13.22 -10.57 1.48
CA ALA A 298 -12.11 -11.43 1.11
C ALA A 298 -11.32 -10.82 -0.05
N LEU A 299 -9.99 -10.78 0.05
CA LEU A 299 -9.13 -10.19 -0.96
C LEU A 299 -8.64 -11.24 -1.96
N TYR A 300 -8.37 -10.81 -3.20
CA TYR A 300 -7.63 -11.57 -4.21
C TYR A 300 -6.58 -10.67 -4.85
N GLY A 301 -5.46 -11.25 -5.28
CA GLY A 301 -4.38 -10.47 -5.88
C GLY A 301 -4.46 -10.42 -7.41
N ASN A 302 -4.15 -9.25 -7.96
CA ASN A 302 -4.13 -8.99 -9.39
C ASN A 302 -2.77 -8.52 -9.82
N LEU A 303 -2.01 -9.43 -10.41
CA LEU A 303 -0.72 -9.15 -11.00
C LEU A 303 -0.94 -8.68 -12.45
N ILE A 304 -0.72 -7.39 -12.69
CA ILE A 304 -0.84 -6.77 -14.00
C ILE A 304 0.57 -6.64 -14.57
N THR A 305 0.84 -7.29 -15.69
CA THR A 305 2.18 -7.41 -16.26
C THR A 305 2.15 -7.61 -17.76
N GLU A 306 3.16 -7.08 -18.46
CA GLU A 306 3.42 -7.37 -19.87
C GLU A 306 4.43 -8.53 -20.03
N SER A 307 5.14 -8.86 -18.95
CA SER A 307 6.19 -9.87 -18.89
C SER A 307 5.68 -11.20 -18.34
N GLU A 308 6.35 -12.29 -18.70
CA GLU A 308 6.09 -13.59 -18.06
C GLU A 308 6.65 -13.60 -16.63
N ILE A 309 5.76 -13.62 -15.63
CA ILE A 309 6.13 -13.56 -14.22
C ILE A 309 5.47 -14.69 -13.43
N ASP A 310 6.25 -15.33 -12.56
CA ASP A 310 5.74 -16.33 -11.63
C ASP A 310 4.88 -15.68 -10.53
N ALA A 311 3.58 -15.68 -10.71
CA ALA A 311 2.60 -15.12 -9.78
C ALA A 311 2.62 -15.77 -8.38
N ARG A 312 3.17 -17.00 -8.24
CA ARG A 312 3.30 -17.66 -6.94
C ARG A 312 4.21 -16.89 -5.98
N LYS A 313 5.10 -16.04 -6.50
CA LYS A 313 5.93 -15.14 -5.69
C LYS A 313 5.08 -14.13 -4.89
N PHE A 314 3.88 -13.84 -5.36
CA PHE A 314 2.94 -12.90 -4.74
C PHE A 314 1.75 -13.61 -4.06
N SER A 315 1.77 -14.93 -3.93
CA SER A 315 0.72 -15.62 -3.17
C SER A 315 0.81 -15.29 -1.68
N ALA A 316 -0.33 -15.16 -1.01
CA ALA A 316 -0.42 -15.00 0.43
C ALA A 316 -1.60 -15.80 0.98
N HIS A 317 -1.49 -16.25 2.22
CA HIS A 317 -2.48 -17.13 2.85
C HIS A 317 -3.87 -16.49 3.03
N PHE A 318 -3.94 -15.16 3.07
CA PHE A 318 -5.18 -14.40 3.18
C PHE A 318 -5.81 -14.07 1.82
N LEU A 319 -5.11 -14.33 0.72
CA LEU A 319 -5.65 -14.14 -0.62
C LEU A 319 -6.40 -15.40 -1.05
N THR A 320 -7.62 -15.21 -1.52
CA THR A 320 -8.45 -16.28 -2.10
C THR A 320 -7.79 -16.87 -3.35
N GLU A 321 -7.22 -16.02 -4.20
CA GLU A 321 -6.49 -16.41 -5.39
C GLU A 321 -5.53 -15.29 -5.88
N MET A 322 -4.66 -15.65 -6.83
CA MET A 322 -3.80 -14.73 -7.57
C MET A 322 -4.12 -14.83 -9.05
N LYS A 323 -4.56 -13.73 -9.67
CA LYS A 323 -4.78 -13.62 -11.11
C LYS A 323 -3.65 -12.86 -11.77
N THR A 324 -3.20 -13.35 -12.92
CA THR A 324 -2.28 -12.62 -13.80
C THR A 324 -3.07 -12.13 -15.01
N ARG A 325 -2.92 -10.86 -15.37
CA ARG A 325 -3.58 -10.27 -16.53
C ARG A 325 -2.68 -9.23 -17.21
N PRO A 326 -2.75 -9.07 -18.53
CA PRO A 326 -2.12 -7.93 -19.17
C PRO A 326 -2.89 -6.64 -18.83
N PRO A 327 -2.28 -5.46 -19.03
CA PRO A 327 -3.02 -4.20 -19.09
C PRO A 327 -4.12 -4.27 -20.15
N ARG A 328 -5.25 -3.57 -19.93
CA ARG A 328 -6.32 -3.56 -20.93
C ARG A 328 -5.90 -2.70 -22.12
N ASN A 329 -5.45 -3.38 -23.18
CA ASN A 329 -5.05 -2.72 -24.42
C ASN A 329 -6.23 -1.97 -25.06
N LEU A 330 -6.10 -0.64 -25.15
CA LEU A 330 -7.04 0.22 -25.88
C LEU A 330 -7.08 -0.11 -27.39
N ARG A 331 -6.04 -0.76 -27.93
CA ARG A 331 -5.86 -0.96 -29.38
C ARG A 331 -6.56 -2.19 -29.95
N GLY A 332 -7.04 -3.13 -29.12
CA GLY A 332 -7.68 -4.37 -29.58
C GLY A 332 -9.18 -4.29 -29.84
N ALA A 333 -9.82 -3.13 -29.65
CA ALA A 333 -11.27 -2.95 -29.76
C ALA A 333 -11.72 -2.24 -31.07
N ARG A 334 -10.82 -2.11 -32.06
CA ARG A 334 -11.11 -1.45 -33.35
C ARG A 334 -10.96 -2.35 -34.57
N ASP A 335 -10.67 -3.63 -34.37
CA ASP A 335 -10.78 -4.68 -35.39
C ASP A 335 -12.03 -5.53 -35.11
#